data_AF-A0A6V8MLG4-F1
#
_entry.id   AF-A0A6V8MLG4-F1
#
_cell.length_a   1.000
_cell.length_b   1.000
_cell.length_c   1.000
_cell.angle_alpha   90.00
_cell.angle_beta   90.00
_cell.angle_gamma   90.00
#
_symmetry.space_group_name_H-M   'P 1'
#
loop_
_entity.id
_entity.type
_entity.pdbx_description
1 polymer ?
#
loop_
_entity_poly.entity_id
_entity_poly.type
_entity_poly.pdbx_seq_one_letter_code
_entity_poly.pdbx_strand_id
1 'polypeptide(L)'
;MKIHLKTFILLGVVAMLSFSLNSFAQDNTAKFKLKPGAYGKLCLECHPGFQDKLKKQHVHTPVKNGNCTGCHNPHTSAFSKLLESDASKICISCHKTLIVANALSVHKPVADGSCMKCHDPHSSANKNNLLKTGNELCLECHKSLAETLAKVKVKHNPVEKGCLNCHDPHASVKDDSLLKERVTALCVSCHKTDRPSFIKQHMNYPVATSRCTSCHDPHGSDRKGILYNNVHKPVSTRMCNQCHEEATSSSPLKVKRDGAELCRGCHSDMFNATFGKKRMHSPLLSKKGCLTCHNPHAGKEKGLLKEAPLVLCGSCHADTIKRQAKSVTKHEPVKNGNCVACHDPHASDSALLAKQASVVDLCATCHDWMKHSTHPIGDKFVDPRNKNATLNCLSCHRSHGTEYKGMMPFPAISDLCTQCHEQFRR
;
A
#
# COMPACT_ATOMS: atom_id res chain seq x y z
N MET A 1 1.52 -51.72 -63.05
CA MET A 1 0.35 -51.63 -62.16
C MET A 1 0.80 -51.22 -60.75
N LYS A 2 1.71 -50.25 -60.55
CA LYS A 2 1.52 -48.80 -60.48
C LYS A 2 0.12 -48.31 -60.00
N ILE A 3 0.18 -47.61 -58.86
CA ILE A 3 -0.70 -46.52 -58.40
C ILE A 3 -1.99 -46.99 -57.69
N HIS A 4 -2.06 -46.86 -56.35
CA HIS A 4 -3.18 -46.16 -55.67
C HIS A 4 -3.19 -46.13 -54.12
N LEU A 5 -2.30 -46.78 -53.39
CA LEU A 5 -2.52 -46.91 -51.93
C LEU A 5 -1.86 -45.84 -51.02
N LYS A 6 -0.82 -45.14 -51.48
CA LYS A 6 -0.08 -44.17 -50.61
C LYS A 6 -0.66 -42.75 -50.60
N THR A 7 -1.59 -42.41 -51.49
CA THR A 7 -2.14 -41.05 -51.59
C THR A 7 -3.33 -40.81 -50.66
N PHE A 8 -4.03 -41.86 -50.21
CA PHE A 8 -5.21 -41.70 -49.36
C PHE A 8 -4.92 -41.47 -47.87
N ILE A 9 -3.77 -41.94 -47.36
CA ILE A 9 -3.41 -41.79 -45.94
C ILE A 9 -2.86 -40.37 -45.65
N LEU A 10 -2.22 -39.72 -46.63
CA LEU A 10 -1.69 -38.36 -46.46
C LEU A 10 -2.80 -37.28 -46.51
N LEU A 11 -3.91 -37.54 -47.22
CA LEU A 11 -5.06 -36.62 -47.29
C LEU A 11 -5.94 -36.67 -46.04
N GLY A 12 -6.02 -37.81 -45.33
CA GLY A 12 -6.79 -37.94 -44.08
C GLY A 12 -6.15 -37.25 -42.87
N VAL A 13 -4.81 -37.24 -42.80
CA VAL A 13 -4.08 -36.65 -41.66
C VAL A 13 -3.96 -35.12 -41.78
N VAL A 14 -3.86 -34.58 -43.01
CA VAL A 14 -3.87 -33.12 -43.24
C VAL A 14 -5.27 -32.52 -43.00
N ALA A 15 -6.35 -33.27 -43.27
CA ALA A 15 -7.71 -32.80 -42.98
C ALA A 15 -8.02 -32.74 -41.47
N MET A 16 -7.47 -33.64 -40.65
CA MET A 16 -7.65 -33.59 -39.19
C MET A 16 -6.75 -32.57 -38.48
N LEU A 17 -5.58 -32.23 -39.03
CA LEU A 17 -4.69 -31.19 -38.49
C LEU A 17 -5.14 -29.75 -38.84
N SER A 18 -6.03 -29.59 -39.82
CA SER A 18 -6.60 -28.29 -40.20
C SER A 18 -7.81 -27.89 -39.35
N PHE A 19 -8.40 -28.82 -38.60
CA PHE A 19 -9.63 -28.57 -37.83
C PHE A 19 -9.37 -28.11 -36.38
N SER A 20 -8.11 -28.18 -35.91
CA SER A 20 -7.75 -27.89 -34.52
C SER A 20 -7.15 -26.49 -34.27
N LEU A 21 -7.02 -25.62 -35.29
CA LEU A 21 -6.44 -24.28 -35.12
C LEU A 21 -7.45 -23.12 -35.13
N ASN A 22 -8.74 -23.36 -35.39
CA ASN A 22 -9.77 -22.30 -35.43
C ASN A 22 -10.68 -22.22 -34.19
N SER A 23 -10.45 -23.04 -33.16
CA SER A 23 -11.41 -23.17 -32.04
C SER A 23 -11.35 -22.04 -30.99
N PHE A 24 -10.57 -20.98 -31.19
CA PHE A 24 -10.54 -19.82 -30.27
C PHE A 24 -11.26 -18.56 -30.79
N ALA A 25 -11.68 -18.54 -32.05
CA ALA A 25 -12.67 -17.58 -32.52
C ALA A 25 -14.05 -18.18 -32.25
N GLN A 26 -14.43 -18.29 -30.98
CA GLN A 26 -15.81 -18.58 -30.63
C GLN A 26 -16.67 -17.53 -31.34
N ASP A 27 -17.60 -18.01 -32.16
CA ASP A 27 -18.25 -17.24 -33.21
C ASP A 27 -19.09 -16.08 -32.65
N ASN A 28 -18.45 -14.95 -32.41
CA ASN A 28 -19.11 -13.71 -32.04
C ASN A 28 -20.01 -13.18 -33.17
N THR A 29 -19.89 -13.69 -34.40
CA THR A 29 -20.80 -13.32 -35.50
C THR A 29 -22.20 -13.87 -35.24
N ALA A 30 -22.32 -15.09 -34.72
CA ALA A 30 -23.60 -15.64 -34.27
C ALA A 30 -24.16 -14.86 -33.06
N LYS A 31 -23.31 -14.52 -32.10
CA LYS A 31 -23.69 -13.79 -30.88
C LYS A 31 -24.28 -12.41 -31.17
N PHE A 32 -23.66 -11.65 -32.08
CA PHE A 32 -24.10 -10.31 -32.43
C PHE A 32 -24.90 -10.26 -33.74
N LYS A 33 -25.23 -11.41 -34.36
CA LYS A 33 -25.94 -11.50 -35.65
C LYS A 33 -25.27 -10.69 -36.76
N LEU A 34 -23.95 -10.78 -36.86
CA LEU A 34 -23.16 -10.08 -37.89
C LEU A 34 -23.23 -10.83 -39.21
N LYS A 35 -23.23 -10.10 -40.33
CA LYS A 35 -23.08 -10.71 -41.66
C LYS A 35 -21.73 -11.44 -41.75
N PRO A 36 -21.63 -12.57 -42.44
CA PRO A 36 -20.34 -13.23 -42.69
C PRO A 36 -19.31 -12.25 -43.26
N GLY A 37 -18.11 -12.20 -42.68
CA GLY A 37 -17.06 -11.24 -43.07
C GLY A 37 -17.16 -9.84 -42.44
N ALA A 38 -18.19 -9.55 -41.64
CA ALA A 38 -18.36 -8.27 -40.96
C ALA A 38 -17.52 -8.16 -39.67
N TYR A 39 -16.21 -8.33 -39.79
CA TYR A 39 -15.22 -8.18 -38.72
C TYR A 39 -13.90 -7.61 -39.28
N GLY A 40 -13.02 -7.14 -38.40
CA GLY A 40 -11.69 -6.66 -38.77
C GLY A 40 -11.72 -5.48 -39.75
N LYS A 41 -11.44 -5.75 -41.04
CA LYS A 41 -11.26 -4.74 -42.10
C LYS A 41 -12.48 -3.83 -42.25
N LEU A 42 -13.70 -4.39 -42.19
CA LEU A 42 -14.94 -3.60 -42.28
C LEU A 42 -15.03 -2.55 -41.18
N CYS A 43 -14.63 -2.89 -39.95
CA CYS A 43 -14.62 -1.94 -38.83
C CYS A 43 -13.70 -0.75 -39.13
N LEU A 44 -12.58 -0.97 -39.83
CA LEU A 44 -11.59 0.07 -40.16
C LEU A 44 -11.99 0.96 -41.34
N GLU A 45 -13.00 0.58 -42.12
CA GLU A 45 -13.58 1.43 -43.17
C GLU A 45 -14.38 2.58 -42.55
N CYS A 46 -15.10 2.31 -41.45
CA CYS A 46 -15.83 3.33 -40.69
C CYS A 46 -15.00 3.96 -39.55
N HIS A 47 -13.93 3.30 -39.09
CA HIS A 47 -13.00 3.82 -38.09
C HIS A 47 -11.60 4.10 -38.68
N PRO A 48 -11.47 4.97 -39.70
CA PRO A 48 -10.20 5.18 -40.39
C PRO A 48 -9.12 5.77 -39.46
N GLY A 49 -9.50 6.65 -38.53
CA GLY A 49 -8.58 7.22 -37.53
C GLY A 49 -8.02 6.21 -36.53
N PHE A 50 -8.54 4.98 -36.48
CA PHE A 50 -7.99 3.92 -35.65
C PHE A 50 -6.82 3.20 -36.31
N GLN A 51 -6.72 3.24 -37.65
CA GLN A 51 -5.66 2.58 -38.40
C GLN A 51 -4.28 3.10 -37.98
N ASP A 52 -4.16 4.38 -37.64
CA ASP A 52 -2.90 4.96 -37.15
C ASP A 52 -2.45 4.37 -35.81
N LYS A 53 -3.39 4.03 -34.91
CA LYS A 53 -3.03 3.33 -33.67
C LYS A 53 -2.48 1.94 -33.96
N LEU A 54 -2.97 1.25 -34.98
CA LEU A 54 -2.50 -0.08 -35.35
C LEU A 54 -1.09 -0.10 -35.95
N LYS A 55 -0.54 1.07 -36.31
CA LYS A 55 0.84 1.19 -36.82
C LYS A 55 1.90 1.15 -35.73
N LYS A 56 1.53 1.22 -34.45
CA LYS A 56 2.49 1.12 -33.34
C LYS A 56 3.16 -0.26 -33.30
N GLN A 57 4.39 -0.31 -32.78
CA GLN A 57 5.24 -1.50 -32.79
C GLN A 57 4.62 -2.73 -32.09
N HIS A 58 3.89 -2.52 -30.99
CA HIS A 58 3.28 -3.59 -30.22
C HIS A 58 1.76 -3.47 -30.30
N VAL A 59 1.15 -4.26 -31.20
CA VAL A 59 -0.30 -4.38 -31.34
C VAL A 59 -0.77 -5.59 -30.53
N HIS A 60 -1.83 -5.40 -29.74
CA HIS A 60 -2.45 -6.46 -28.97
C HIS A 60 -2.94 -7.60 -29.88
N THR A 61 -2.65 -8.86 -29.54
CA THR A 61 -2.89 -10.01 -30.41
C THR A 61 -4.34 -10.10 -30.96
N PRO A 62 -5.41 -9.94 -30.15
CA PRO A 62 -6.78 -9.95 -30.66
C PRO A 62 -7.03 -8.85 -31.70
N VAL A 63 -6.48 -7.66 -31.47
CA VAL A 63 -6.64 -6.50 -32.36
C VAL A 63 -5.84 -6.68 -33.64
N LYS A 64 -4.61 -7.22 -33.54
CA LYS A 64 -3.78 -7.57 -34.70
C LYS A 64 -4.49 -8.57 -35.63
N ASN A 65 -5.28 -9.47 -35.05
CA ASN A 65 -6.06 -10.48 -35.78
C ASN A 65 -7.41 -9.94 -36.29
N GLY A 66 -7.72 -8.65 -36.09
CA GLY A 66 -9.00 -8.06 -36.50
C GLY A 66 -10.21 -8.50 -35.66
N ASN A 67 -9.98 -9.11 -34.49
CA ASN A 67 -11.04 -9.55 -33.59
C ASN A 67 -11.54 -8.39 -32.70
N CYS A 68 -12.18 -7.41 -33.32
CA CYS A 68 -12.76 -6.26 -32.60
C CYS A 68 -13.90 -6.69 -31.67
N THR A 69 -14.69 -7.68 -32.10
CA THR A 69 -15.91 -8.11 -31.42
C THR A 69 -15.66 -9.04 -30.24
N GLY A 70 -14.41 -9.50 -30.05
CA GLY A 70 -13.99 -10.17 -28.83
C GLY A 70 -14.02 -9.26 -27.59
N CYS A 71 -13.99 -7.94 -27.79
CA CYS A 71 -14.04 -6.96 -26.71
C CYS A 71 -15.21 -5.98 -26.88
N HIS A 72 -15.62 -5.69 -28.11
CA HIS A 72 -16.65 -4.67 -28.41
C HIS A 72 -17.96 -5.28 -28.91
N ASN A 73 -19.08 -4.69 -28.50
CA ASN A 73 -20.39 -4.93 -29.09
C ASN A 73 -20.68 -3.85 -30.15
N PRO A 74 -20.72 -4.19 -31.45
CA PRO A 74 -20.85 -3.20 -32.53
C PRO A 74 -22.25 -2.57 -32.65
N HIS A 75 -23.27 -3.09 -31.96
CA HIS A 75 -24.63 -2.55 -32.03
C HIS A 75 -24.94 -1.57 -30.91
N THR A 76 -24.83 -2.03 -29.66
CA THR A 76 -25.10 -1.21 -28.48
C THR A 76 -24.48 -1.84 -27.25
N SER A 77 -24.06 -1.00 -26.29
CA SER A 77 -23.59 -1.47 -25.00
C SER A 77 -23.92 -0.48 -23.90
N ALA A 78 -24.21 -1.02 -22.72
CA ALA A 78 -24.27 -0.27 -21.48
C ALA A 78 -22.88 0.16 -20.96
N PHE A 79 -21.81 -0.39 -21.53
CA PHE A 79 -20.43 -0.08 -21.17
C PHE A 79 -19.82 0.93 -22.15
N SER A 80 -19.00 1.83 -21.61
CA SER A 80 -18.36 2.90 -22.39
C SER A 80 -17.58 2.34 -23.57
N LYS A 81 -17.55 3.12 -24.68
CA LYS A 81 -16.85 2.76 -25.92
C LYS A 81 -17.27 1.41 -26.50
N LEU A 82 -18.54 1.05 -26.33
CA LEU A 82 -19.13 -0.16 -26.89
C LEU A 82 -18.45 -1.45 -26.40
N LEU A 83 -17.90 -1.48 -25.18
CA LEU A 83 -17.34 -2.72 -24.64
C LEU A 83 -18.44 -3.76 -24.38
N GLU A 84 -18.17 -5.03 -24.57
CA GLU A 84 -19.20 -6.07 -24.37
C GLU A 84 -19.60 -6.22 -22.88
N SER A 85 -18.63 -6.10 -21.99
CA SER A 85 -18.81 -6.13 -20.54
C SER A 85 -17.90 -5.12 -19.86
N ASP A 86 -17.84 -5.16 -18.53
CA ASP A 86 -16.80 -4.45 -17.79
C ASP A 86 -15.39 -4.80 -18.31
N ALA A 87 -14.54 -3.78 -18.47
CA ALA A 87 -13.22 -3.93 -19.08
C ALA A 87 -12.36 -4.99 -18.36
N SER A 88 -12.41 -5.05 -17.03
CA SER A 88 -11.64 -6.02 -16.25
C SER A 88 -12.07 -7.45 -16.55
N LYS A 89 -13.39 -7.68 -16.67
CA LYS A 89 -13.98 -8.99 -17.01
C LYS A 89 -13.54 -9.46 -18.40
N ILE A 90 -13.48 -8.55 -19.37
CA ILE A 90 -13.00 -8.85 -20.72
C ILE A 90 -11.53 -9.29 -20.64
N CYS A 91 -10.68 -8.50 -19.97
CA CYS A 91 -9.25 -8.82 -19.85
C CYS A 91 -9.01 -10.20 -19.22
N ILE A 92 -9.66 -10.50 -18.08
CA ILE A 92 -9.44 -11.77 -17.37
C ILE A 92 -10.08 -12.98 -18.07
N SER A 93 -11.00 -12.79 -19.02
CA SER A 93 -11.55 -13.88 -19.82
C SER A 93 -10.45 -14.63 -20.61
N CYS A 94 -9.43 -13.90 -21.05
CA CYS A 94 -8.24 -14.45 -21.71
C CYS A 94 -7.05 -14.53 -20.73
N HIS A 95 -6.87 -13.53 -19.86
CA HIS A 95 -5.72 -13.43 -18.95
C HIS A 95 -6.01 -14.01 -17.56
N LYS A 96 -6.53 -15.24 -17.51
CA LYS A 96 -6.98 -15.91 -16.27
C LYS A 96 -5.88 -16.09 -15.22
N THR A 97 -4.62 -16.13 -15.64
CA THR A 97 -3.47 -16.40 -14.76
C THR A 97 -2.90 -15.14 -14.09
N LEU A 98 -3.50 -13.96 -14.26
CA LEU A 98 -3.01 -12.71 -13.69
C LEU A 98 -3.32 -12.55 -12.19
N ILE A 99 -4.47 -13.06 -11.75
CA ILE A 99 -4.87 -13.06 -10.35
C ILE A 99 -4.89 -14.51 -9.89
N VAL A 100 -3.78 -14.94 -9.32
CA VAL A 100 -3.62 -16.29 -8.78
C VAL A 100 -4.36 -16.42 -7.45
N ALA A 101 -5.12 -17.50 -7.29
CA ALA A 101 -6.01 -17.70 -6.14
C ALA A 101 -5.28 -17.72 -4.78
N ASN A 102 -3.99 -18.05 -4.77
CA ASN A 102 -3.12 -18.11 -3.60
C ASN A 102 -2.12 -16.95 -3.52
N ALA A 103 -2.42 -15.80 -4.15
CA ALA A 103 -1.58 -14.61 -4.02
C ALA A 103 -1.51 -14.15 -2.57
N LEU A 104 -0.30 -13.92 -2.06
CA LEU A 104 -0.07 -13.26 -0.77
C LEU A 104 -0.25 -11.74 -0.90
N SER A 105 0.10 -11.19 -2.06
CA SER A 105 -0.09 -9.78 -2.37
C SER A 105 -0.62 -9.60 -3.78
N VAL A 106 -1.58 -8.68 -3.94
CA VAL A 106 -2.16 -8.29 -5.23
C VAL A 106 -2.04 -6.77 -5.37
N HIS A 107 -1.57 -6.32 -6.52
CA HIS A 107 -1.37 -4.91 -6.77
C HIS A 107 -2.75 -4.23 -6.88
N LYS A 108 -2.93 -3.11 -6.16
CA LYS A 108 -4.23 -2.41 -6.10
C LYS A 108 -4.86 -2.12 -7.47
N PRO A 109 -4.15 -1.61 -8.49
CA PRO A 109 -4.74 -1.41 -9.82
C PRO A 109 -5.26 -2.70 -10.46
N VAL A 110 -4.66 -3.85 -10.17
CA VAL A 110 -5.13 -5.17 -10.65
C VAL A 110 -6.36 -5.60 -9.86
N ALA A 111 -6.34 -5.48 -8.53
CA ALA A 111 -7.49 -5.78 -7.68
C ALA A 111 -8.72 -4.92 -8.03
N ASP A 112 -8.49 -3.65 -8.38
CA ASP A 112 -9.53 -2.70 -8.81
C ASP A 112 -9.91 -2.87 -10.30
N GLY A 113 -9.36 -3.85 -11.02
CA GLY A 113 -9.65 -4.09 -12.45
C GLY A 113 -9.15 -2.99 -13.41
N SER A 114 -8.33 -2.07 -12.93
CA SER A 114 -7.85 -0.88 -13.64
C SER A 114 -6.67 -1.16 -14.59
N CYS A 115 -6.74 -2.22 -15.40
CA CYS A 115 -5.67 -2.69 -16.28
C CYS A 115 -5.15 -1.59 -17.23
N MET A 116 -6.07 -0.73 -17.70
CA MET A 116 -5.79 0.35 -18.64
C MET A 116 -4.98 1.52 -18.05
N LYS A 117 -4.73 1.54 -16.75
CA LYS A 117 -3.79 2.51 -16.14
C LYS A 117 -2.34 2.22 -16.51
N CYS A 118 -2.05 0.99 -16.94
CA CYS A 118 -0.70 0.57 -17.29
C CYS A 118 -0.61 0.03 -18.71
N HIS A 119 -1.69 -0.55 -19.26
CA HIS A 119 -1.71 -1.16 -20.58
C HIS A 119 -2.63 -0.41 -21.55
N ASP A 120 -2.19 -0.24 -22.79
CA ASP A 120 -3.07 0.08 -23.92
C ASP A 120 -3.71 -1.23 -24.44
N PRO A 121 -5.04 -1.39 -24.39
CA PRO A 121 -5.70 -2.63 -24.80
C PRO A 121 -5.64 -2.89 -26.32
N HIS A 122 -5.17 -1.92 -27.10
CA HIS A 122 -5.08 -2.02 -28.55
C HIS A 122 -3.64 -2.06 -29.04
N SER A 123 -2.84 -1.05 -28.70
CA SER A 123 -1.46 -0.99 -29.16
C SER A 123 -0.62 0.06 -28.43
N SER A 124 0.67 -0.24 -28.27
CA SER A 124 1.65 0.69 -27.72
C SER A 124 2.95 0.69 -28.51
N ALA A 125 3.73 1.76 -28.35
CA ALA A 125 5.14 1.78 -28.75
C ALA A 125 5.99 0.91 -27.81
N ASN A 126 5.47 0.52 -26.64
CA ASN A 126 6.20 -0.22 -25.62
C ASN A 126 5.80 -1.69 -25.56
N LYS A 127 6.77 -2.56 -25.25
CA LYS A 127 6.57 -4.00 -25.07
C LYS A 127 5.45 -4.28 -24.06
N ASN A 128 4.71 -5.37 -24.26
CA ASN A 128 3.54 -5.77 -23.45
C ASN A 128 2.42 -4.72 -23.44
N ASN A 129 2.38 -3.87 -24.47
CA ASN A 129 1.45 -2.77 -24.63
C ASN A 129 1.43 -1.77 -23.48
N LEU A 130 2.56 -1.55 -22.81
CA LEU A 130 2.60 -0.64 -21.67
C LEU A 130 2.43 0.83 -22.11
N LEU A 131 1.80 1.67 -21.28
CA LEU A 131 1.70 3.10 -21.56
C LEU A 131 3.07 3.80 -21.48
N LYS A 132 3.94 3.32 -20.59
CA LYS A 132 5.32 3.80 -20.38
C LYS A 132 6.27 2.65 -20.10
N THR A 133 7.58 2.90 -20.18
CA THR A 133 8.61 1.88 -19.98
C THR A 133 9.27 1.96 -18.60
N GLY A 134 9.78 0.82 -18.15
CA GLY A 134 10.62 0.73 -16.96
C GLY A 134 10.00 1.31 -15.70
N ASN A 135 10.81 2.01 -14.92
CA ASN A 135 10.41 2.58 -13.64
C ASN A 135 9.42 3.74 -13.79
N GLU A 136 9.47 4.47 -14.91
CA GLU A 136 8.65 5.67 -15.12
C GLU A 136 7.16 5.35 -14.91
N LEU A 137 6.70 4.22 -15.45
CA LEU A 137 5.32 3.76 -15.29
C LEU A 137 4.92 3.56 -13.82
N CYS A 138 5.81 2.98 -13.01
CA CYS A 138 5.54 2.74 -11.60
C CYS A 138 5.51 4.07 -10.83
N LEU A 139 6.43 4.98 -11.16
CA LEU A 139 6.62 6.24 -10.45
C LEU A 139 5.54 7.29 -10.76
N GLU A 140 4.70 7.10 -11.79
CA GLU A 140 3.52 7.95 -12.01
C GLU A 140 2.54 7.91 -10.83
N CYS A 141 2.39 6.74 -10.22
CA CYS A 141 1.55 6.55 -9.04
C CYS A 141 2.39 6.60 -7.75
N HIS A 142 3.59 6.02 -7.74
CA HIS A 142 4.48 5.98 -6.57
C HIS A 142 5.35 7.25 -6.47
N LYS A 143 4.72 8.43 -6.48
CA LYS A 143 5.40 9.73 -6.53
C LYS A 143 6.31 10.00 -5.34
N SER A 144 5.88 9.62 -4.13
CA SER A 144 6.71 9.77 -2.92
C SER A 144 8.01 8.97 -2.99
N LEU A 145 7.96 7.79 -3.60
CA LEU A 145 9.16 7.00 -3.88
C LEU A 145 10.02 7.67 -4.95
N ALA A 146 9.41 8.21 -6.02
CA ALA A 146 10.14 8.94 -7.06
C ALA A 146 10.95 10.11 -6.48
N GLU A 147 10.31 10.91 -5.61
CA GLU A 147 10.95 12.02 -4.91
C GLU A 147 12.08 11.56 -3.98
N THR A 148 11.87 10.42 -3.29
CA THR A 148 12.90 9.83 -2.43
C THR A 148 14.11 9.38 -3.26
N LEU A 149 13.89 8.61 -4.32
CA LEU A 149 14.94 8.11 -5.21
C LEU A 149 15.74 9.23 -5.89
N ALA A 150 15.10 10.38 -6.15
CA ALA A 150 15.77 11.56 -6.69
C ALA A 150 16.73 12.23 -5.70
N LYS A 151 16.50 12.08 -4.38
CA LYS A 151 17.21 12.79 -3.31
C LYS A 151 18.26 11.95 -2.59
N VAL A 152 18.06 10.62 -2.51
CA VAL A 152 18.96 9.74 -1.75
C VAL A 152 20.38 9.76 -2.32
N LYS A 153 21.37 9.83 -1.42
CA LYS A 153 22.79 9.85 -1.81
C LYS A 153 23.30 8.50 -2.31
N VAL A 154 22.82 7.40 -1.72
CA VAL A 154 23.23 6.04 -2.04
C VAL A 154 22.03 5.32 -2.64
N LYS A 155 22.02 5.22 -3.97
CA LYS A 155 21.01 4.48 -4.72
C LYS A 155 21.36 3.01 -4.76
N HIS A 156 20.34 2.16 -4.65
CA HIS A 156 20.52 0.72 -4.82
C HIS A 156 20.41 0.37 -6.31
N ASN A 157 21.52 -0.08 -6.91
CA ASN A 157 21.63 -0.31 -8.36
C ASN A 157 20.49 -1.16 -8.98
N PRO A 158 19.99 -2.25 -8.36
CA PRO A 158 18.84 -2.98 -8.90
C PRO A 158 17.58 -2.13 -9.10
N VAL A 159 17.39 -1.11 -8.26
CA VAL A 159 16.24 -0.19 -8.36
C VAL A 159 16.41 0.73 -9.56
N GLU A 160 17.60 1.26 -9.78
CA GLU A 160 17.90 2.10 -10.96
C GLU A 160 17.68 1.34 -12.27
N LYS A 161 18.03 0.04 -12.29
CA LYS A 161 17.84 -0.81 -13.46
C LYS A 161 16.38 -1.20 -13.71
N GLY A 162 15.55 -1.30 -12.67
CA GLY A 162 14.16 -1.72 -12.83
C GLY A 162 13.50 -2.21 -11.55
N CYS A 163 12.32 -1.67 -11.21
CA CYS A 163 11.47 -2.17 -10.12
C CYS A 163 11.17 -3.67 -10.27
N LEU A 164 11.01 -4.13 -11.52
CA LEU A 164 10.68 -5.52 -11.84
C LEU A 164 11.83 -6.51 -11.58
N ASN A 165 13.02 -6.05 -11.18
CA ASN A 165 14.07 -6.94 -10.70
C ASN A 165 13.68 -7.63 -9.39
N CYS A 166 12.87 -6.96 -8.57
CA CYS A 166 12.44 -7.44 -7.27
C CYS A 166 10.92 -7.64 -7.19
N HIS A 167 10.13 -6.84 -7.91
CA HIS A 167 8.67 -6.85 -7.84
C HIS A 167 8.01 -7.55 -9.02
N ASP A 168 6.92 -8.25 -8.74
CA ASP A 168 5.91 -8.66 -9.71
C ASP A 168 4.89 -7.52 -9.88
N PRO A 169 4.60 -7.04 -11.10
CA PRO A 169 3.75 -5.87 -11.29
C PRO A 169 2.26 -6.15 -11.00
N HIS A 170 1.83 -7.41 -10.91
CA HIS A 170 0.43 -7.77 -10.76
C HIS A 170 0.12 -8.42 -9.42
N ALA A 171 0.81 -9.51 -9.10
CA ALA A 171 0.56 -10.29 -7.88
C ALA A 171 1.76 -11.15 -7.54
N SER A 172 1.96 -11.43 -6.24
CA SER A 172 2.98 -12.37 -5.80
C SER A 172 2.40 -13.40 -4.85
N VAL A 173 2.75 -14.66 -5.09
CA VAL A 173 2.53 -15.79 -4.16
C VAL A 173 3.68 -15.97 -3.17
N LYS A 174 4.76 -15.21 -3.34
CA LYS A 174 6.04 -15.44 -2.65
C LYS A 174 6.16 -14.63 -1.37
N ASP A 175 5.81 -13.35 -1.39
CA ASP A 175 5.85 -12.46 -0.22
C ASP A 175 4.86 -11.29 -0.39
N ASP A 176 4.77 -10.47 0.65
CA ASP A 176 4.06 -9.19 0.63
C ASP A 176 4.74 -8.19 -0.32
N SER A 177 4.08 -7.06 -0.58
CA SER A 177 4.61 -5.96 -1.40
C SER A 177 5.05 -6.40 -2.80
N LEU A 178 4.42 -7.45 -3.33
CA LEU A 178 4.64 -7.98 -4.66
C LEU A 178 6.05 -8.51 -4.91
N LEU A 179 6.81 -8.93 -3.89
CA LEU A 179 8.18 -9.40 -4.11
C LEU A 179 8.20 -10.74 -4.86
N LYS A 180 9.13 -10.91 -5.79
CA LYS A 180 9.32 -12.13 -6.59
C LYS A 180 9.84 -13.33 -5.80
N GLU A 181 10.36 -13.09 -4.59
CA GLU A 181 10.82 -14.12 -3.67
C GLU A 181 10.81 -13.53 -2.24
N ARG A 182 10.92 -14.39 -1.22
CA ARG A 182 11.06 -13.95 0.18
C ARG A 182 12.24 -13.01 0.36
N VAL A 183 12.09 -11.98 1.21
CA VAL A 183 13.08 -10.90 1.39
C VAL A 183 14.53 -11.40 1.45
N THR A 184 14.85 -12.32 2.38
CA THR A 184 16.23 -12.79 2.56
C THR A 184 16.73 -13.53 1.31
N ALA A 185 15.94 -14.45 0.76
CA ALA A 185 16.27 -15.21 -0.45
C ALA A 185 16.45 -14.30 -1.67
N LEU A 186 15.64 -13.26 -1.80
CA LEU A 186 15.75 -12.26 -2.86
C LEU A 186 17.07 -11.49 -2.76
N CYS A 187 17.45 -11.02 -1.56
CA CYS A 187 18.69 -10.29 -1.35
C CYS A 187 19.92 -11.16 -1.63
N VAL A 188 19.95 -12.40 -1.11
CA VAL A 188 21.12 -13.29 -1.26
C VAL A 188 21.26 -13.87 -2.67
N SER A 189 20.24 -13.72 -3.52
CA SER A 189 20.36 -14.06 -4.95
C SER A 189 21.44 -13.23 -5.65
N CYS A 190 21.69 -12.01 -5.17
CA CYS A 190 22.74 -11.11 -5.64
C CYS A 190 23.86 -10.89 -4.59
N HIS A 191 23.52 -10.81 -3.30
CA HIS A 191 24.47 -10.51 -2.22
C HIS A 191 25.07 -11.78 -1.63
N LYS A 192 26.37 -11.98 -1.83
CA LYS A 192 27.13 -13.11 -1.26
C LYS A 192 27.49 -12.84 0.20
N THR A 193 26.83 -13.54 1.11
CA THR A 193 26.93 -13.35 2.57
C THR A 193 28.07 -14.11 3.23
N ASP A 194 28.70 -15.03 2.50
CA ASP A 194 29.86 -15.83 2.90
C ASP A 194 31.20 -15.10 2.71
N ARG A 195 31.20 -13.97 2.00
CA ARG A 195 32.42 -13.19 1.74
C ARG A 195 32.97 -12.57 3.04
N PRO A 196 34.30 -12.59 3.26
CA PRO A 196 34.92 -11.95 4.43
C PRO A 196 34.58 -10.47 4.58
N SER A 197 34.40 -9.76 3.46
CA SER A 197 33.99 -8.35 3.46
C SER A 197 32.58 -8.14 4.00
N PHE A 198 31.64 -9.06 3.72
CA PHE A 198 30.29 -9.01 4.29
C PHE A 198 30.33 -9.26 5.80
N ILE A 199 31.03 -10.33 6.21
CA ILE A 199 31.15 -10.72 7.62
C ILE A 199 31.76 -9.58 8.44
N LYS A 200 32.86 -8.98 7.95
CA LYS A 200 33.52 -7.85 8.60
C LYS A 200 32.64 -6.61 8.68
N GLN A 201 31.84 -6.32 7.66
CA GLN A 201 30.90 -5.19 7.68
C GLN A 201 29.78 -5.35 8.70
N HIS A 202 29.46 -6.59 9.09
CA HIS A 202 28.49 -6.91 10.12
C HIS A 202 29.15 -7.30 11.45
N MET A 203 30.39 -6.86 11.67
CA MET A 203 31.13 -7.06 12.92
C MET A 203 31.24 -8.53 13.35
N ASN A 204 31.26 -9.44 12.37
CA ASN A 204 31.26 -10.90 12.55
C ASN A 204 29.98 -11.48 13.17
N TYR A 205 28.89 -10.70 13.29
CA TYR A 205 27.60 -11.23 13.72
C TYR A 205 26.91 -11.99 12.58
N PRO A 206 26.26 -13.14 12.87
CA PRO A 206 25.67 -14.01 11.85
C PRO A 206 24.31 -13.48 11.37
N VAL A 207 24.31 -12.36 10.65
CA VAL A 207 23.09 -11.70 10.16
C VAL A 207 22.63 -12.18 8.77
N ALA A 208 23.34 -13.13 8.17
CA ALA A 208 23.07 -13.62 6.81
C ALA A 208 21.66 -14.20 6.65
N THR A 209 21.11 -14.81 7.71
CA THR A 209 19.76 -15.38 7.75
C THR A 209 18.71 -14.41 8.29
N SER A 210 19.12 -13.22 8.75
CA SER A 210 18.21 -12.20 9.26
C SER A 210 17.45 -11.52 8.12
N ARG A 211 16.35 -10.84 8.46
CA ARG A 211 15.60 -10.03 7.50
C ARG A 211 16.38 -8.76 7.17
N CYS A 212 17.00 -8.68 5.99
CA CYS A 212 17.85 -7.55 5.60
C CYS A 212 17.15 -6.18 5.72
N THR A 213 15.85 -6.14 5.41
CA THR A 213 15.00 -4.94 5.51
C THR A 213 14.66 -4.53 6.93
N SER A 214 15.18 -5.19 7.97
CA SER A 214 15.10 -4.67 9.34
C SER A 214 16.07 -3.51 9.56
N CYS A 215 17.12 -3.39 8.76
CA CYS A 215 18.15 -2.37 8.92
C CYS A 215 18.42 -1.59 7.65
N HIS A 216 18.23 -2.22 6.49
CA HIS A 216 18.53 -1.66 5.18
C HIS A 216 17.26 -1.19 4.45
N ASP A 217 17.33 -0.03 3.80
CA ASP A 217 16.35 0.40 2.83
C ASP A 217 16.71 -0.16 1.44
N PRO A 218 15.97 -1.15 0.92
CA PRO A 218 16.29 -1.77 -0.37
C PRO A 218 16.12 -0.81 -1.55
N HIS A 219 15.50 0.36 -1.35
CA HIS A 219 15.32 1.38 -2.39
C HIS A 219 16.48 2.38 -2.45
N GLY A 220 17.30 2.45 -1.40
CA GLY A 220 18.38 3.43 -1.27
C GLY A 220 18.19 4.33 -0.05
N SER A 221 19.28 4.98 0.37
CA SER A 221 19.29 5.84 1.57
C SER A 221 20.42 6.87 1.47
N ASP A 222 20.57 7.72 2.48
CA ASP A 222 21.70 8.64 2.59
C ASP A 222 22.92 8.02 3.26
N ARG A 223 22.82 6.76 3.70
CA ARG A 223 23.88 6.06 4.43
C ARG A 223 24.55 4.98 3.58
N LYS A 224 25.84 4.77 3.84
CA LYS A 224 26.61 3.67 3.24
C LYS A 224 25.97 2.33 3.57
N GLY A 225 26.06 1.41 2.62
CA GLY A 225 25.43 0.09 2.75
C GLY A 225 23.91 0.17 2.82
N ILE A 226 23.28 1.26 2.36
CA ILE A 226 21.83 1.45 2.31
C ILE A 226 21.12 1.25 3.66
N LEU A 227 21.77 1.53 4.79
CA LEU A 227 21.10 1.54 6.09
C LEU A 227 20.01 2.61 6.12
N TYR A 228 18.89 2.35 6.79
CA TYR A 228 17.86 3.38 6.98
C TYR A 228 18.46 4.67 7.56
N ASN A 229 17.90 5.83 7.19
CA ASN A 229 18.45 7.12 7.58
C ASN A 229 18.48 7.34 9.10
N ASN A 230 17.54 6.76 9.84
CA ASN A 230 17.56 6.73 11.30
C ASN A 230 18.16 5.40 11.76
N VAL A 231 19.38 5.46 12.30
CA VAL A 231 20.08 4.29 12.85
C VAL A 231 20.25 4.49 14.34
N HIS A 232 19.93 3.46 15.11
CA HIS A 232 20.11 3.47 16.55
C HIS A 232 21.60 3.63 16.90
N LYS A 233 21.90 4.39 17.96
CA LYS A 233 23.27 4.76 18.31
C LYS A 233 24.21 3.54 18.42
N PRO A 234 23.87 2.45 19.13
CA PRO A 234 24.73 1.26 19.23
C PRO A 234 25.04 0.63 17.87
N VAL A 235 24.09 0.62 16.94
CA VAL A 235 24.32 0.10 15.58
C VAL A 235 25.23 1.04 14.80
N SER A 236 24.99 2.35 14.88
CA SER A 236 25.81 3.35 14.18
C SER A 236 27.26 3.40 14.67
N THR A 237 27.51 3.04 15.93
CA THR A 237 28.84 2.95 16.54
C THR A 237 29.41 1.53 16.57
N ARG A 238 28.72 0.55 15.96
CA ARG A 238 29.16 -0.86 15.86
C ARG A 238 29.33 -1.57 17.20
N MET A 239 28.55 -1.16 18.20
CA MET A 239 28.57 -1.68 19.57
C MET A 239 27.49 -2.74 19.79
N CYS A 240 27.47 -3.77 18.93
CA CYS A 240 26.45 -4.82 18.95
C CYS A 240 26.42 -5.57 20.30
N ASN A 241 27.59 -5.75 20.91
CA ASN A 241 27.77 -6.48 22.16
C ASN A 241 27.23 -5.74 23.40
N GLN A 242 26.78 -4.48 23.28
CA GLN A 242 26.04 -3.83 24.36
C GLN A 242 24.66 -4.44 24.55
N CYS A 243 24.09 -5.00 23.48
CA CYS A 243 22.75 -5.59 23.50
C CYS A 243 22.79 -7.10 23.34
N HIS A 244 23.69 -7.60 22.49
CA HIS A 244 23.82 -9.01 22.17
C HIS A 244 25.03 -9.65 22.85
N GLU A 245 25.05 -10.98 22.91
CA GLU A 245 26.24 -11.75 23.24
C GLU A 245 27.37 -11.51 22.24
N GLU A 246 28.61 -11.85 22.60
CA GLU A 246 29.76 -11.63 21.72
C GLU A 246 29.64 -12.43 20.41
N ALA A 247 30.22 -11.88 19.33
CA ALA A 247 30.21 -12.49 18.00
C ALA A 247 30.78 -13.91 17.95
N THR A 248 31.71 -14.22 18.87
CA THR A 248 32.38 -15.51 19.01
C THR A 248 31.64 -16.50 19.92
N SER A 249 30.54 -16.07 20.57
CA SER A 249 29.76 -16.94 21.45
C SER A 249 29.01 -18.01 20.67
N SER A 250 28.50 -19.02 21.39
CA SER A 250 27.60 -20.03 20.81
C SER A 250 26.23 -19.48 20.41
N SER A 251 25.88 -18.25 20.80
CA SER A 251 24.61 -17.61 20.45
C SER A 251 24.76 -16.09 20.27
N PRO A 252 25.48 -15.63 19.23
CA PRO A 252 25.86 -14.22 19.08
C PRO A 252 24.71 -13.22 19.00
N LEU A 253 23.53 -13.63 18.53
CA LEU A 253 22.36 -12.73 18.43
C LEU A 253 21.44 -12.79 19.65
N LYS A 254 21.75 -13.63 20.65
CA LYS A 254 21.01 -13.64 21.91
C LYS A 254 21.22 -12.30 22.60
N VAL A 255 20.14 -11.72 23.14
CA VAL A 255 20.22 -10.48 23.91
C VAL A 255 20.69 -10.76 25.34
N LYS A 256 21.46 -9.83 25.91
CA LYS A 256 22.01 -9.93 27.28
C LYS A 256 20.95 -9.77 28.37
N ARG A 257 19.84 -9.11 28.05
CA ARG A 257 18.67 -8.92 28.92
C ARG A 257 17.40 -9.00 28.10
N ASP A 258 16.32 -9.42 28.74
CA ASP A 258 15.05 -9.62 28.05
C ASP A 258 14.26 -8.32 27.90
N GLY A 259 13.65 -8.17 26.72
CA GLY A 259 12.64 -7.16 26.42
C GLY A 259 13.00 -5.74 26.85
N ALA A 260 12.12 -5.12 27.63
CA ALA A 260 12.20 -3.72 27.98
C ALA A 260 13.31 -3.40 29.01
N GLU A 261 13.77 -4.39 29.78
CA GLU A 261 14.83 -4.22 30.77
C GLU A 261 16.17 -3.89 30.11
N LEU A 262 16.45 -4.51 28.96
CA LEU A 262 17.62 -4.18 28.16
C LEU A 262 17.64 -2.70 27.77
N CYS A 263 16.51 -2.20 27.28
CA CYS A 263 16.38 -0.82 26.84
C CYS A 263 16.46 0.17 28.02
N ARG A 264 15.87 -0.18 29.17
CA ARG A 264 15.89 0.66 30.39
C ARG A 264 17.31 0.98 30.85
N GLY A 265 18.28 0.10 30.61
CA GLY A 265 19.68 0.32 30.96
C GLY A 265 20.29 1.60 30.38
N CYS A 266 19.78 2.10 29.25
CA CYS A 266 20.21 3.36 28.65
C CYS A 266 19.08 4.40 28.52
N HIS A 267 17.82 3.98 28.58
CA HIS A 267 16.65 4.85 28.42
C HIS A 267 15.88 5.07 29.73
N SER A 268 16.56 5.09 30.88
CA SER A 268 15.95 5.18 32.22
C SER A 268 14.94 6.31 32.34
N ASP A 269 15.26 7.50 31.85
CA ASP A 269 14.43 8.70 32.01
C ASP A 269 13.14 8.59 31.22
N MET A 270 13.22 8.08 29.97
CA MET A 270 12.05 7.80 29.14
C MET A 270 11.16 6.75 29.79
N PHE A 271 11.75 5.71 30.38
CA PHE A 271 11.00 4.67 31.10
C PHE A 271 10.28 5.26 32.31
N ASN A 272 11.00 6.01 33.17
CA ASN A 272 10.42 6.61 34.36
C ASN A 272 9.30 7.60 34.01
N ALA A 273 9.50 8.42 32.99
CA ALA A 273 8.49 9.36 32.50
C ALA A 273 7.25 8.66 31.94
N THR A 274 7.42 7.54 31.24
CA THR A 274 6.31 6.80 30.62
C THR A 274 5.53 5.97 31.63
N PHE A 275 6.23 5.15 32.43
CA PHE A 275 5.61 4.21 33.36
C PHE A 275 5.21 4.86 34.69
N GLY A 276 5.60 6.12 34.94
CA GLY A 276 5.13 6.92 36.07
C GLY A 276 3.75 7.56 35.86
N LYS A 277 3.15 7.45 34.67
CA LYS A 277 1.85 8.04 34.32
C LYS A 277 0.70 7.13 34.69
N LYS A 278 -0.47 7.72 34.98
CA LYS A 278 -1.66 6.96 35.42
C LYS A 278 -2.22 6.01 34.36
N ARG A 279 -2.05 6.32 33.07
CA ARG A 279 -2.59 5.52 31.97
C ARG A 279 -1.50 5.26 30.95
N MET A 280 -1.32 3.98 30.63
CA MET A 280 -0.36 3.53 29.64
C MET A 280 -1.10 2.96 28.43
N HIS A 281 -0.50 3.15 27.27
CA HIS A 281 -0.96 2.51 26.06
C HIS A 281 -0.73 1.01 26.15
N SER A 282 -1.80 0.23 26.05
CA SER A 282 -1.79 -1.23 26.24
C SER A 282 -0.64 -1.98 25.51
N PRO A 283 -0.26 -1.64 24.26
CA PRO A 283 0.87 -2.29 23.58
C PRO A 283 2.20 -2.25 24.34
N LEU A 284 2.43 -1.25 25.20
CA LEU A 284 3.62 -1.17 26.04
C LEU A 284 3.72 -2.30 27.07
N LEU A 285 2.57 -2.86 27.48
CA LEU A 285 2.47 -3.93 28.47
C LEU A 285 2.47 -5.32 27.81
N SER A 286 2.52 -5.39 26.48
CA SER A 286 2.65 -6.65 25.76
C SER A 286 4.06 -7.24 25.93
N LYS A 287 4.23 -8.55 25.68
CA LYS A 287 5.55 -9.20 25.68
C LYS A 287 6.56 -8.54 24.74
N LYS A 288 6.08 -7.96 23.63
CA LYS A 288 6.93 -7.22 22.68
C LYS A 288 7.23 -5.80 23.15
N GLY A 289 6.38 -5.22 24.00
CA GLY A 289 6.54 -3.89 24.59
C GLY A 289 6.87 -2.82 23.55
N CYS A 290 7.97 -2.11 23.76
CA CYS A 290 8.50 -1.08 22.85
C CYS A 290 8.68 -1.59 21.41
N LEU A 291 9.09 -2.86 21.25
CA LEU A 291 9.34 -3.50 19.96
C LEU A 291 8.04 -3.81 19.21
N THR A 292 6.87 -3.50 19.75
CA THR A 292 5.62 -3.52 18.98
C THR A 292 5.68 -2.46 17.89
N CYS A 293 6.10 -1.25 18.25
CA CYS A 293 6.10 -0.07 17.39
C CYS A 293 7.49 0.32 16.87
N HIS A 294 8.53 0.07 17.66
CA HIS A 294 9.90 0.48 17.35
C HIS A 294 10.74 -0.67 16.80
N ASN A 295 11.71 -0.32 15.95
CA ASN A 295 12.80 -1.17 15.52
C ASN A 295 14.07 -0.75 16.27
N PRO A 296 14.73 -1.64 17.03
CA PRO A 296 15.84 -1.26 17.89
C PRO A 296 17.15 -1.05 17.13
N HIS A 297 17.18 -1.29 15.82
CA HIS A 297 18.41 -1.19 15.01
C HIS A 297 18.41 0.03 14.10
N ALA A 298 17.42 0.12 13.21
CA ALA A 298 17.28 1.23 12.29
C ALA A 298 15.82 1.31 11.79
N GLY A 299 15.39 2.48 11.33
CA GLY A 299 14.03 2.66 10.84
C GLY A 299 13.92 3.82 9.87
N LYS A 300 12.91 3.74 9.00
CA LYS A 300 12.60 4.80 8.04
C LYS A 300 12.15 6.09 8.74
N GLU A 301 11.43 5.93 9.83
CA GLU A 301 10.82 7.02 10.58
C GLU A 301 11.69 7.46 11.77
N LYS A 302 11.52 8.72 12.17
CA LYS A 302 12.15 9.25 13.38
C LYS A 302 11.71 8.46 14.62
N GLY A 303 12.58 8.39 15.63
CA GLY A 303 12.34 7.56 16.80
C GLY A 303 12.37 6.06 16.50
N LEU A 304 12.89 5.66 15.33
CA LEU A 304 13.00 4.26 14.91
C LEU A 304 11.64 3.54 14.85
N LEU A 305 10.58 4.24 14.47
CA LEU A 305 9.29 3.57 14.23
C LEU A 305 9.42 2.64 13.03
N LYS A 306 8.75 1.48 13.12
CA LYS A 306 8.76 0.47 12.05
C LYS A 306 8.09 0.96 10.77
N GLU A 307 7.07 1.80 10.91
CA GLU A 307 6.25 2.32 9.83
C GLU A 307 5.80 3.75 10.15
N ALA A 308 5.31 4.46 9.14
CA ALA A 308 4.72 5.78 9.31
C ALA A 308 3.53 5.73 10.31
N PRO A 309 3.35 6.74 11.17
CA PRO A 309 2.36 6.71 12.26
C PRO A 309 0.94 6.31 11.83
N LEU A 310 0.46 6.79 10.67
CA LEU A 310 -0.86 6.44 10.14
C LEU A 310 -1.03 4.93 9.91
N VAL A 311 -0.03 4.30 9.30
CA VAL A 311 -0.03 2.85 9.00
C VAL A 311 0.18 2.06 10.29
N LEU A 312 1.15 2.49 11.10
CA LEU A 312 1.51 1.82 12.34
C LEU A 312 0.32 1.78 13.32
N CYS A 313 -0.29 2.92 13.61
CA CYS A 313 -1.44 3.01 14.49
C CYS A 313 -2.66 2.31 13.86
N GLY A 314 -2.85 2.47 12.55
CA GLY A 314 -3.97 1.87 11.80
C GLY A 314 -3.97 0.33 11.79
N SER A 315 -2.83 -0.31 12.01
CA SER A 315 -2.73 -1.77 12.13
C SER A 315 -3.55 -2.33 13.31
N CYS A 316 -3.74 -1.53 14.37
CA CYS A 316 -4.54 -1.88 15.54
C CYS A 316 -5.83 -1.04 15.63
N HIS A 317 -5.79 0.23 15.24
CA HIS A 317 -6.93 1.16 15.26
C HIS A 317 -7.63 1.23 13.89
N ALA A 318 -7.86 0.07 13.26
CA ALA A 318 -8.40 -0.01 11.92
C ALA A 318 -9.79 0.64 11.79
N ASP A 319 -10.62 0.56 12.82
CA ASP A 319 -11.97 1.15 12.80
C ASP A 319 -11.93 2.68 12.79
N THR A 320 -10.98 3.27 13.52
CA THR A 320 -10.72 4.71 13.49
C THR A 320 -10.29 5.13 12.09
N ILE A 321 -9.37 4.40 11.46
CA ILE A 321 -8.92 4.69 10.10
C ILE A 321 -10.05 4.52 9.07
N LYS A 322 -10.88 3.47 9.20
CA LYS A 322 -12.05 3.27 8.33
C LYS A 322 -13.06 4.40 8.46
N ARG A 323 -13.35 4.86 9.69
CA ARG A 323 -14.24 6.00 9.92
C ARG A 323 -13.67 7.28 9.32
N GLN A 324 -12.38 7.54 9.53
CA GLN A 324 -11.69 8.68 8.93
C GLN A 324 -11.73 8.64 7.40
N ALA A 325 -11.62 7.45 6.79
CA ALA A 325 -11.68 7.31 5.34
C ALA A 325 -13.05 7.75 4.78
N LYS A 326 -14.14 7.44 5.48
CA LYS A 326 -15.52 7.81 5.11
C LYS A 326 -15.89 9.26 5.42
N SER A 327 -15.24 9.86 6.42
CA SER A 327 -15.55 11.21 6.88
C SER A 327 -15.40 12.26 5.77
N VAL A 328 -16.43 13.09 5.58
CA VAL A 328 -16.45 14.22 4.65
C VAL A 328 -15.59 15.36 5.16
N THR A 329 -15.72 15.70 6.45
CA THR A 329 -14.84 16.67 7.11
C THR A 329 -13.83 15.95 7.98
N LYS A 330 -12.55 16.30 7.80
CA LYS A 330 -11.43 15.74 8.57
C LYS A 330 -10.65 16.88 9.20
N HIS A 331 -10.31 16.72 10.47
CA HIS A 331 -9.40 17.65 11.13
C HIS A 331 -8.00 17.52 10.54
N GLU A 332 -7.32 18.64 10.27
CA GLU A 332 -6.09 18.68 9.48
C GLU A 332 -4.96 17.77 10.05
N PRO A 333 -4.65 17.77 11.37
CA PRO A 333 -3.69 16.81 11.94
C PRO A 333 -4.05 15.34 11.69
N VAL A 334 -5.35 15.01 11.74
CA VAL A 334 -5.84 13.64 11.54
C VAL A 334 -5.76 13.26 10.07
N LYS A 335 -6.16 14.16 9.16
CA LYS A 335 -6.05 14.00 7.71
C LYS A 335 -4.60 13.71 7.29
N ASN A 336 -3.65 14.35 7.96
CA ASN A 336 -2.21 14.19 7.69
C ASN A 336 -1.57 13.04 8.49
N GLY A 337 -2.36 12.24 9.21
CA GLY A 337 -1.88 11.08 9.98
C GLY A 337 -1.07 11.42 11.24
N ASN A 338 -1.12 12.65 11.71
CA ASN A 338 -0.43 13.12 12.90
C ASN A 338 -1.28 12.93 14.18
N CYS A 339 -1.52 11.67 14.53
CA CYS A 339 -2.28 11.30 15.74
C CYS A 339 -1.62 11.83 17.02
N VAL A 340 -0.29 11.88 17.00
CA VAL A 340 0.53 12.30 18.15
C VAL A 340 0.53 13.81 18.38
N ALA A 341 -0.18 14.60 17.56
CA ALA A 341 -0.42 16.00 17.86
C ALA A 341 -1.21 16.15 19.17
N CYS A 342 -2.23 15.31 19.35
CA CYS A 342 -3.16 15.39 20.48
C CYS A 342 -2.99 14.22 21.47
N HIS A 343 -2.57 13.06 20.98
CA HIS A 343 -2.39 11.87 21.81
C HIS A 343 -0.92 11.65 22.17
N ASP A 344 -0.67 11.15 23.37
CA ASP A 344 0.59 10.53 23.73
C ASP A 344 0.51 9.03 23.36
N PRO A 345 1.35 8.54 22.43
CA PRO A 345 1.29 7.15 21.99
C PRO A 345 1.82 6.15 23.03
N HIS A 346 2.42 6.64 24.12
CA HIS A 346 3.00 5.81 25.17
C HIS A 346 2.15 5.86 26.44
N ALA A 347 1.99 7.03 27.05
CA ALA A 347 1.30 7.16 28.32
C ALA A 347 0.85 8.61 28.61
N SER A 348 -0.23 8.76 29.35
CA SER A 348 -0.71 10.06 29.83
C SER A 348 -1.44 9.92 31.16
N ASP A 349 -1.57 11.03 31.88
CA ASP A 349 -2.47 11.09 33.03
C ASP A 349 -3.95 11.27 32.61
N SER A 350 -4.17 11.68 31.36
CA SER A 350 -5.49 12.00 30.81
C SER A 350 -6.15 10.81 30.12
N ALA A 351 -7.49 10.81 30.12
CA ALA A 351 -8.28 9.81 29.41
C ALA A 351 -7.92 9.73 27.92
N LEU A 352 -8.05 8.54 27.34
CA LEU A 352 -7.72 8.25 25.92
C LEU A 352 -6.30 8.68 25.51
N LEU A 353 -5.39 8.76 26.50
CA LEU A 353 -4.01 9.19 26.31
C LEU A 353 -3.88 10.58 25.67
N ALA A 354 -4.82 11.49 25.94
CA ALA A 354 -4.69 12.87 25.51
C ALA A 354 -3.48 13.55 26.18
N LYS A 355 -2.79 14.45 25.49
CA LYS A 355 -1.62 15.17 26.06
C LYS A 355 -1.98 16.18 27.15
N GLN A 356 -3.21 16.65 27.16
CA GLN A 356 -3.74 17.56 28.19
C GLN A 356 -4.93 16.91 28.89
N ALA A 357 -5.17 17.28 30.15
CA ALA A 357 -6.31 16.78 30.91
C ALA A 357 -7.62 17.43 30.46
N SER A 358 -7.59 18.75 30.23
CA SER A 358 -8.70 19.51 29.68
C SER A 358 -8.71 19.42 28.15
N VAL A 359 -9.88 19.08 27.60
CA VAL A 359 -10.13 19.10 26.16
C VAL A 359 -10.02 20.53 25.62
N VAL A 360 -10.45 21.53 26.41
CA VAL A 360 -10.36 22.94 26.01
C VAL A 360 -8.89 23.35 25.89
N ASP A 361 -8.07 23.01 26.88
CA ASP A 361 -6.63 23.35 26.86
C ASP A 361 -5.90 22.62 25.74
N LEU A 362 -6.27 21.36 25.47
CA LEU A 362 -5.74 20.61 24.33
C LEU A 362 -6.02 21.30 23.01
N CYS A 363 -7.24 21.80 22.81
CA CYS A 363 -7.61 22.51 21.59
C CYS A 363 -6.96 23.91 21.56
N ALA A 364 -6.82 24.56 22.71
CA ALA A 364 -6.26 25.90 22.85
C ALA A 364 -4.78 25.99 22.48
N THR A 365 -4.06 24.86 22.41
CA THR A 365 -2.67 24.85 21.90
C THR A 365 -2.57 25.29 20.44
N CYS A 366 -3.68 25.27 19.69
CA CYS A 366 -3.72 25.67 18.28
C CYS A 366 -4.91 26.59 17.94
N HIS A 367 -6.01 26.53 18.69
CA HIS A 367 -7.23 27.28 18.39
C HIS A 367 -7.49 28.38 19.43
N ASP A 368 -7.71 29.60 18.96
CA ASP A 368 -8.13 30.73 19.80
C ASP A 368 -9.65 30.65 20.10
N TRP A 369 -10.03 29.80 21.05
CA TRP A 369 -11.43 29.50 21.32
C TRP A 369 -12.21 30.69 21.90
N MET A 370 -11.55 31.60 22.63
CA MET A 370 -12.19 32.77 23.23
C MET A 370 -12.82 33.69 22.17
N LYS A 371 -12.34 33.63 20.93
CA LYS A 371 -12.90 34.39 19.79
C LYS A 371 -13.97 33.64 18.99
N HIS A 372 -14.15 32.33 19.22
CA HIS A 372 -14.98 31.46 18.37
C HIS A 372 -16.23 30.89 19.05
N SER A 373 -16.31 30.90 20.38
CA SER A 373 -17.47 30.35 21.10
C SER A 373 -18.27 31.45 21.81
N THR A 374 -19.51 31.64 21.37
CA THR A 374 -20.53 32.40 22.11
C THR A 374 -21.23 31.55 23.18
N HIS A 375 -20.92 30.25 23.22
CA HIS A 375 -21.49 29.30 24.18
C HIS A 375 -20.53 29.05 25.35
N PRO A 376 -21.00 29.03 26.61
CA PRO A 376 -20.17 28.67 27.75
C PRO A 376 -19.65 27.23 27.60
N ILE A 377 -18.34 27.05 27.75
CA ILE A 377 -17.63 25.75 27.75
C ILE A 377 -16.54 25.76 28.83
N GLY A 378 -16.08 24.57 29.23
CA GLY A 378 -15.02 24.38 30.21
C GLY A 378 -15.49 23.67 31.48
N ASP A 379 -14.58 23.53 32.45
CA ASP A 379 -14.76 22.60 33.57
C ASP A 379 -15.92 22.95 34.52
N LYS A 380 -16.40 24.19 34.48
CA LYS A 380 -17.53 24.68 35.30
C LYS A 380 -18.90 24.34 34.71
N PHE A 381 -18.96 23.92 33.45
CA PHE A 381 -20.21 23.69 32.74
C PHE A 381 -20.36 22.20 32.47
N VAL A 382 -21.52 21.63 32.80
CA VAL A 382 -21.84 20.22 32.59
C VAL A 382 -22.57 20.06 31.24
N ASP A 383 -22.23 19.02 30.48
CA ASP A 383 -22.95 18.69 29.25
C ASP A 383 -24.33 18.11 29.61
N PRO A 384 -25.46 18.73 29.22
CA PRO A 384 -26.79 18.25 29.59
C PRO A 384 -27.09 16.83 29.12
N ARG A 385 -26.43 16.36 28.05
CA ARG A 385 -26.60 15.02 27.49
C ARG A 385 -25.82 13.96 28.26
N ASN A 386 -24.81 14.39 29.02
CA ASN A 386 -24.01 13.51 29.85
C ASN A 386 -23.56 14.25 31.11
N LYS A 387 -24.29 14.02 32.22
CA LYS A 387 -24.02 14.62 33.52
C LYS A 387 -22.62 14.34 34.09
N ASN A 388 -21.91 13.33 33.56
CA ASN A 388 -20.54 12.98 33.95
C ASN A 388 -19.47 13.66 33.07
N ALA A 389 -19.87 14.49 32.10
CA ALA A 389 -18.96 15.19 31.20
C ALA A 389 -19.12 16.71 31.34
N THR A 390 -18.01 17.42 31.22
CA THR A 390 -18.03 18.87 31.09
C THR A 390 -18.38 19.25 29.66
N LEU A 391 -19.09 20.35 29.50
CA LEU A 391 -19.43 20.90 28.19
C LEU A 391 -18.16 21.50 27.57
N ASN A 392 -17.68 20.89 26.48
CA ASN A 392 -16.40 21.26 25.87
C ASN A 392 -16.45 21.13 24.34
N CYS A 393 -15.33 21.34 23.66
CA CYS A 393 -15.24 21.29 22.20
C CYS A 393 -15.79 19.97 21.60
N LEU A 394 -15.57 18.84 22.27
CA LEU A 394 -16.00 17.51 21.81
C LEU A 394 -17.49 17.23 22.05
N SER A 395 -18.19 18.11 22.80
CA SER A 395 -19.64 18.08 22.90
C SER A 395 -20.30 18.44 21.55
N CYS A 396 -19.67 19.30 20.76
CA CYS A 396 -20.21 19.76 19.48
C CYS A 396 -19.42 19.26 18.27
N HIS A 397 -18.14 18.91 18.44
CA HIS A 397 -17.27 18.47 17.35
C HIS A 397 -16.75 17.05 17.54
N ARG A 398 -16.46 16.36 16.43
CA ARG A 398 -15.68 15.12 16.42
C ARG A 398 -14.36 15.38 15.73
N SER A 399 -13.31 15.54 16.52
CA SER A 399 -11.95 15.85 16.05
C SER A 399 -11.35 14.80 15.10
N HIS A 400 -11.86 13.57 15.11
CA HIS A 400 -11.44 12.50 14.19
C HIS A 400 -12.18 12.53 12.84
N GLY A 401 -13.12 13.46 12.65
CA GLY A 401 -13.91 13.62 11.43
C GLY A 401 -15.32 13.06 11.51
N THR A 402 -16.19 13.60 10.66
CA THR A 402 -17.60 13.19 10.51
C THR A 402 -18.06 13.27 9.05
N GLU A 403 -19.23 12.68 8.79
CA GLU A 403 -19.96 12.79 7.52
C GLU A 403 -20.50 14.21 7.29
N TYR A 404 -20.47 15.09 8.30
CA TYR A 404 -21.17 16.37 8.32
C TYR A 404 -20.21 17.55 8.31
N LYS A 405 -20.70 18.72 7.89
CA LYS A 405 -19.89 19.94 7.84
C LYS A 405 -19.45 20.38 9.24
N GLY A 406 -18.30 21.06 9.31
CA GLY A 406 -17.78 21.60 10.58
C GLY A 406 -17.43 20.55 11.64
N MET A 407 -17.19 19.28 11.25
CA MET A 407 -16.92 18.17 12.16
C MET A 407 -18.05 17.92 13.18
N MET A 408 -19.27 18.35 12.89
CA MET A 408 -20.40 18.13 13.77
C MET A 408 -20.87 16.67 13.75
N PRO A 409 -21.44 16.14 14.84
CA PRO A 409 -21.99 14.79 14.89
C PRO A 409 -23.38 14.65 14.27
N PHE A 410 -24.01 15.75 13.84
CA PHE A 410 -25.35 15.75 13.23
C PHE A 410 -25.38 16.48 11.87
N PRO A 411 -26.34 16.19 10.98
CA PRO A 411 -26.46 16.83 9.67
C PRO A 411 -26.72 18.34 9.75
N ALA A 412 -27.65 18.76 10.62
CA ALA A 412 -27.98 20.17 10.84
C ALA A 412 -27.58 20.65 12.24
N ILE A 413 -27.31 21.96 12.36
CA ILE A 413 -26.99 22.59 13.64
C ILE A 413 -28.18 22.48 14.61
N SER A 414 -29.40 22.65 14.11
CA SER A 414 -30.64 22.48 14.89
C SER A 414 -30.72 21.12 15.56
N ASP A 415 -30.32 20.06 14.86
CA ASP A 415 -30.35 18.69 15.38
C ASP A 415 -29.37 18.51 16.53
N LEU A 416 -28.22 19.20 16.49
CA LEU A 416 -27.25 19.23 17.58
C LEU A 416 -27.77 20.05 18.77
N CYS A 417 -28.31 21.24 18.53
CA CYS A 417 -28.79 22.14 19.58
C CYS A 417 -29.94 21.52 20.38
N THR A 418 -30.88 20.86 19.69
CA THR A 418 -32.04 20.21 20.31
C THR A 418 -31.69 18.99 21.15
N GLN A 419 -30.44 18.50 21.10
CA GLN A 419 -29.97 17.47 22.03
C GLN A 419 -29.85 17.98 23.48
N CYS A 420 -29.70 19.29 23.68
CA CYS A 420 -29.60 19.92 25.01
C CYS A 420 -30.76 20.86 25.30
N HIS A 421 -31.36 21.45 24.26
CA HIS A 421 -32.48 22.37 24.37
C HIS A 421 -33.76 21.72 23.85
N GLU A 422 -34.20 20.68 24.56
CA GLU A 422 -35.36 19.86 24.17
C GLU A 422 -36.63 20.69 23.99
N GLN A 423 -36.77 21.82 24.70
CA GLN A 423 -37.88 22.75 24.55
C GLN A 423 -38.02 23.37 23.14
N PHE A 424 -36.96 23.31 22.33
CA PHE A 424 -36.97 23.79 20.93
C PHE A 424 -37.07 22.66 19.92
N ARG A 425 -37.21 21.41 20.38
CA ARG A 425 -37.43 20.25 19.52
C ARG A 425 -38.86 20.33 18.99
N ARG A 426 -38.99 20.61 17.69
CA ARG A 426 -40.27 20.67 16.97
C ARG A 426 -40.76 19.29 16.60
#